data_AF-A0A3L7PMX5-F1
#
_entry.id   AF-A0A3L7PMX5-F1
#
_cell.length_a   1.000
_cell.length_b   1.000
_cell.length_c   1.000
_cell.angle_alpha   90.00
_cell.angle_beta   90.00
_cell.angle_gamma   90.00
#
_symmetry.space_group_name_H-M   'P 1'
#
loop_
_entity.id
_entity.type
_entity.pdbx_description
1 polymer ?
#
loop_
_entity_poly.entity_id
_entity_poly.type
_entity_poly.pdbx_seq_one_letter_code
_entity_poly.pdbx_strand_id
1 'polypeptide(L)'
;MKANGMNGWDATNRSCHSRNCLPDFDPWLDGNNVKGMAAMKAFVAGLVCLVAQAAFAPLAYSQGVVCQLPPDGTWVRFEGSYTQSEIRPDSAEGKLDISPWIEKVWIKSVGSEMAEYRGEMTACRWIEIKIDRGREKDGNIDTGLTGSEIYKVLIPESSVIASNVDQNKVPVSFLPLVKGYRKVGKADPKPLTEPALQLYPLGILVGYYRELKVVEASIDPEVGIEAVKQAQQLQGQISIERTTSRTVQESTIWKSPDVPFGVARWSAKITREVKDAQEARDAFKPVSEVTIEMKAKETGTEGAEGKSELTVP
;
A
#
# COMPACT_ATOMS: atom_id res chain seq x y z
N MET A 1 -21.71 -67.05 11.65
CA MET A 1 -20.70 -68.12 11.80
C MET A 1 -19.33 -67.46 11.89
N LYS A 2 -18.59 -67.74 12.99
CA LYS A 2 -17.12 -67.76 13.24
C LYS A 2 -16.19 -66.89 12.34
N ALA A 3 -15.47 -65.89 12.88
CA ALA A 3 -14.15 -65.95 13.57
C ALA A 3 -12.99 -66.12 12.55
N ASN A 4 -11.77 -65.54 12.58
CA ASN A 4 -10.86 -64.80 13.48
C ASN A 4 -9.83 -64.08 12.53
N GLY A 5 -8.93 -63.17 12.91
CA GLY A 5 -8.32 -62.92 14.20
C GLY A 5 -7.41 -61.67 14.25
N MET A 6 -6.86 -61.51 15.45
CA MET A 6 -6.19 -60.34 16.05
C MET A 6 -4.68 -60.27 15.75
N ASN A 7 -4.10 -59.09 16.01
CA ASN A 7 -2.93 -58.79 16.88
C ASN A 7 -2.50 -57.34 16.55
N GLY A 8 -2.51 -56.31 17.40
CA GLY A 8 -2.57 -56.23 18.85
C GLY A 8 -1.17 -55.90 19.40
N TRP A 9 -0.81 -54.61 19.51
CA TRP A 9 0.30 -54.13 20.36
C TRP A 9 -0.10 -52.78 20.98
N ASP A 10 -0.26 -52.81 22.30
CA ASP A 10 -0.46 -51.69 23.20
C ASP A 10 0.29 -52.08 24.49
N ALA A 11 0.93 -51.10 25.16
CA ALA A 11 1.31 -51.08 26.59
C ALA A 11 2.61 -50.30 26.88
N THR A 12 2.43 -49.07 27.35
CA THR A 12 2.83 -48.59 28.71
C THR A 12 4.10 -49.10 29.40
N ASN A 13 4.94 -48.16 29.88
CA ASN A 13 5.58 -48.18 31.22
C ASN A 13 6.24 -46.81 31.51
N ARG A 14 5.79 -46.05 32.52
CA ARG A 14 6.21 -46.00 33.95
C ARG A 14 7.46 -45.14 34.27
N SER A 15 7.18 -43.96 34.83
CA SER A 15 7.68 -43.35 36.08
C SER A 15 9.07 -43.71 36.66
N CYS A 16 9.87 -42.69 37.00
CA CYS A 16 10.33 -42.32 38.36
C CYS A 16 11.78 -41.76 38.44
N HIS A 17 11.91 -40.62 39.13
CA HIS A 17 12.97 -40.22 40.09
C HIS A 17 14.44 -40.04 39.65
N SER A 18 14.94 -38.79 39.72
CA SER A 18 16.12 -38.37 40.51
C SER A 18 16.36 -36.85 40.29
N ARG A 19 16.14 -36.00 41.29
CA ARG A 19 17.15 -35.35 42.17
C ARG A 19 18.28 -34.59 41.47
N ASN A 20 18.32 -33.30 41.83
CA ASN A 20 19.48 -32.47 42.16
C ASN A 20 20.53 -32.20 41.07
N CYS A 21 20.71 -30.91 40.73
CA CYS A 21 21.85 -30.11 41.17
C CYS A 21 21.78 -28.70 40.53
N LEU A 22 21.50 -27.69 41.36
CA LEU A 22 22.01 -26.33 41.19
C LEU A 22 23.50 -26.34 41.52
N PRO A 23 24.23 -25.29 41.11
CA PRO A 23 25.00 -24.59 42.13
C PRO A 23 24.74 -23.10 42.15
N ASP A 24 24.55 -22.62 43.38
CA ASP A 24 24.70 -21.25 43.84
C ASP A 24 26.11 -20.73 43.58
N PHE A 25 26.21 -19.43 43.31
CA PHE A 25 27.43 -18.65 43.60
C PHE A 25 27.01 -17.33 44.25
N ASP A 26 27.34 -17.23 45.54
CA ASP A 26 27.16 -16.07 46.40
C ASP A 26 28.30 -15.03 46.22
N PRO A 27 28.10 -13.77 46.67
CA PRO A 27 28.98 -12.63 46.45
C PRO A 27 30.04 -12.49 47.56
N TRP A 28 31.15 -11.83 47.24
CA TRP A 28 32.14 -11.40 48.23
C TRP A 28 32.41 -9.90 48.13
N LEU A 29 32.27 -9.23 49.28
CA LEU A 29 32.60 -7.83 49.56
C LEU A 29 34.04 -7.75 50.07
N ASP A 30 34.72 -6.66 49.72
CA ASP A 30 35.70 -5.87 50.52
C ASP A 30 36.13 -4.71 49.59
N GLY A 31 36.35 -3.44 49.95
CA GLY A 31 36.59 -2.79 51.24
C GLY A 31 37.78 -1.82 51.10
N ASN A 32 37.53 -0.51 51.33
CA ASN A 32 38.47 0.60 51.62
C ASN A 32 39.22 1.35 50.48
N ASN A 33 38.97 2.67 50.27
CA ASN A 33 39.54 3.89 50.93
C ASN A 33 40.91 4.28 50.28
N VAL A 34 41.22 5.49 49.77
CA VAL A 34 41.34 6.81 50.42
C VAL A 34 41.69 7.92 49.36
N LYS A 35 41.05 9.09 49.49
CA LYS A 35 41.42 10.51 49.18
C LYS A 35 42.12 10.94 47.87
N GLY A 36 41.53 11.98 47.26
CA GLY A 36 42.23 12.98 46.46
C GLY A 36 41.32 14.18 46.13
N MET A 37 41.37 15.24 46.94
CA MET A 37 40.73 16.54 46.67
C MET A 37 41.42 17.25 45.49
N ALA A 38 40.65 17.85 44.59
CA ALA A 38 40.92 19.20 44.07
C ALA A 38 39.65 19.77 43.42
N ALA A 39 39.33 20.99 43.83
CA ALA A 39 38.14 21.74 43.49
C ALA A 39 38.12 22.23 42.05
N MET A 40 36.93 22.39 41.46
CA MET A 40 36.64 23.62 40.72
C MET A 40 35.15 23.99 40.79
N LYS A 41 34.93 25.30 40.83
CA LYS A 41 33.73 26.01 41.26
C LYS A 41 32.64 26.05 40.17
N ALA A 42 31.40 25.94 40.66
CA ALA A 42 30.18 26.68 40.29
C ALA A 42 29.99 27.23 38.85
N PHE A 43 28.85 26.91 38.24
CA PHE A 43 27.90 27.93 37.76
C PHE A 43 26.48 27.34 37.59
N VAL A 44 25.50 28.17 37.96
CA VAL A 44 24.04 27.96 37.90
C VAL A 44 23.54 28.20 36.48
N ALA A 45 22.67 27.33 35.96
CA ALA A 45 21.52 27.71 35.10
C ALA A 45 20.73 26.46 34.71
N GLY A 46 19.59 26.23 35.36
CA GLY A 46 18.50 25.48 34.76
C GLY A 46 17.66 26.44 33.92
N LEU A 47 17.39 26.10 32.66
CA LEU A 47 16.09 26.34 32.01
C LEU A 47 16.06 25.59 30.67
N VAL A 48 15.03 24.76 30.57
CA VAL A 48 14.41 24.16 29.38
C VAL A 48 14.71 24.92 28.07
N CYS A 49 15.36 24.22 27.13
CA CYS A 49 15.05 24.35 25.72
C CYS A 49 14.75 22.94 25.21
N LEU A 50 13.46 22.63 25.12
CA LEU A 50 12.94 21.52 24.33
C LEU A 50 13.60 21.59 22.96
N VAL A 51 14.50 20.67 22.67
CA VAL A 51 14.89 20.40 21.29
C VAL A 51 13.65 19.74 20.67
N ALA A 52 12.80 20.54 20.03
CA ALA A 52 11.87 20.05 19.04
C ALA A 52 12.70 19.49 17.88
N GLN A 53 13.21 18.27 18.05
CA GLN A 53 13.51 17.41 16.94
C GLN A 53 12.16 17.13 16.29
N ALA A 54 11.80 17.95 15.32
CA ALA A 54 10.94 17.52 14.25
C ALA A 54 11.61 16.27 13.69
N ALA A 55 11.13 15.11 14.13
CA ALA A 55 11.46 13.85 13.55
C ALA A 55 11.00 13.93 12.10
N PHE A 56 11.91 14.30 11.20
CA PHE A 56 11.80 13.91 9.81
C PHE A 56 11.85 12.39 9.84
N ALA A 57 10.67 11.78 9.96
CA ALA A 57 10.52 10.36 9.73
C ALA A 57 11.14 10.09 8.36
N PRO A 58 12.06 9.12 8.23
CA PRO A 58 12.59 8.76 6.93
C PRO A 58 11.40 8.45 6.01
N LEU A 59 11.40 9.05 4.83
CA LEU A 59 10.35 8.90 3.83
C LEU A 59 10.06 7.40 3.63
N ALA A 60 8.89 6.98 4.09
CA ALA A 60 8.32 5.70 3.73
C ALA A 60 7.96 5.76 2.23
N TYR A 61 8.15 4.66 1.52
CA TYR A 61 8.01 4.52 0.07
C TYR A 61 7.32 3.19 -0.24
N SER A 62 6.07 3.01 0.20
CA SER A 62 5.30 1.85 -0.24
C SER A 62 4.98 1.99 -1.74
N GLN A 63 4.54 0.89 -2.36
CA GLN A 63 4.21 0.86 -3.77
C GLN A 63 2.73 1.08 -4.06
N GLY A 64 2.44 1.53 -5.28
CA GLY A 64 1.14 2.05 -5.66
C GLY A 64 1.03 3.52 -5.28
N VAL A 65 -0.15 3.94 -4.84
CA VAL A 65 -0.44 5.32 -4.41
C VAL A 65 -0.19 5.55 -2.91
N VAL A 66 0.03 4.46 -2.18
CA VAL A 66 0.34 4.24 -0.75
C VAL A 66 1.68 4.73 -0.18
N CYS A 67 2.48 5.61 -0.79
CA CYS A 67 3.92 5.64 -0.49
C CYS A 67 4.30 5.98 0.96
N GLN A 68 3.61 6.92 1.62
CA GLN A 68 3.88 7.32 3.00
C GLN A 68 2.58 7.43 3.81
N LEU A 69 2.69 7.49 5.14
CA LEU A 69 1.54 7.72 6.02
C LEU A 69 1.58 9.15 6.58
N PRO A 70 0.64 10.02 6.17
CA PRO A 70 0.52 11.34 6.78
C PRO A 70 -0.23 11.28 8.13
N PRO A 71 -0.19 12.37 8.92
CA PRO A 71 -1.00 12.52 10.13
C PRO A 71 -2.49 12.27 9.88
N ASP A 72 -3.23 12.03 10.96
CA ASP A 72 -4.67 11.81 10.89
C ASP A 72 -5.40 13.06 10.37
N GLY A 73 -6.51 12.86 9.66
CA GLY A 73 -7.26 13.92 9.00
C GLY A 73 -6.62 14.45 7.72
N THR A 74 -5.45 13.96 7.31
CA THR A 74 -4.82 14.35 6.05
C THR A 74 -5.41 13.58 4.88
N TRP A 75 -5.64 14.27 3.77
CA TRP A 75 -6.20 13.68 2.55
C TRP A 75 -5.60 14.28 1.27
N VAL A 76 -5.74 13.53 0.18
CA VAL A 76 -5.43 13.95 -1.18
C VAL A 76 -6.54 13.48 -2.11
N ARG A 77 -6.91 14.34 -3.06
CA ARG A 77 -7.84 14.02 -4.15
C ARG A 77 -7.08 14.04 -5.47
N PHE A 78 -7.12 12.92 -6.17
CA PHE A 78 -6.63 12.77 -7.54
C PHE A 78 -7.78 12.91 -8.52
N GLU A 79 -7.48 13.45 -9.68
CA GLU A 79 -8.41 13.55 -10.80
C GLU A 79 -7.67 13.22 -12.10
N GLY A 80 -8.37 12.55 -13.00
CA GLY A 80 -7.77 12.08 -14.22
C GLY A 80 -8.74 11.43 -15.18
N SER A 81 -8.16 10.82 -16.21
CA SER A 81 -8.91 10.17 -17.28
C SER A 81 -8.56 8.69 -17.39
N TYR A 82 -9.56 7.91 -17.76
CA TYR A 82 -9.46 6.50 -18.09
C TYR A 82 -9.97 6.32 -19.52
N THR A 83 -9.13 5.82 -20.40
CA THR A 83 -9.50 5.47 -21.78
C THR A 83 -9.31 3.99 -22.01
N GLN A 84 -10.23 3.40 -22.78
CA GLN A 84 -10.16 2.02 -23.20
C GLN A 84 -10.40 1.96 -24.70
N SER A 85 -9.60 1.16 -25.38
CA SER A 85 -9.78 0.86 -26.79
C SER A 85 -9.84 -0.65 -27.00
N GLU A 86 -10.75 -1.09 -27.84
CA GLU A 86 -10.74 -2.45 -28.39
C GLU A 86 -10.01 -2.41 -29.74
N ILE A 87 -9.05 -3.30 -29.91
CA ILE A 87 -8.30 -3.44 -31.15
C ILE A 87 -8.79 -4.72 -31.82
N ARG A 88 -9.32 -4.60 -33.03
CA ARG A 88 -9.82 -5.71 -33.82
C ARG A 88 -8.84 -5.96 -34.96
N PRO A 89 -7.74 -6.69 -34.73
CA PRO A 89 -6.66 -6.83 -35.71
C PRO A 89 -7.12 -7.44 -37.03
N ASP A 90 -8.21 -8.23 -37.02
CA ASP A 90 -8.75 -8.93 -38.18
C ASP A 90 -10.09 -8.34 -38.69
N SER A 91 -10.54 -7.17 -38.18
CA SER A 91 -11.75 -6.48 -38.65
C SER A 91 -11.41 -5.21 -39.43
N ALA A 92 -12.19 -4.93 -40.49
CA ALA A 92 -12.11 -3.67 -41.24
C ALA A 92 -12.46 -2.42 -40.40
N GLU A 93 -13.13 -2.61 -39.26
CA GLU A 93 -13.49 -1.55 -38.31
C GLU A 93 -12.28 -1.03 -37.51
N GLY A 94 -11.18 -1.80 -37.46
CA GLY A 94 -9.91 -1.40 -36.85
C GLY A 94 -9.97 -1.22 -35.33
N LYS A 95 -9.85 0.03 -34.85
CA LYS A 95 -9.78 0.40 -33.44
C LYS A 95 -11.09 1.05 -33.00
N LEU A 96 -11.74 0.48 -32.00
CA LEU A 96 -12.90 1.08 -31.34
C LEU A 96 -12.45 1.77 -30.06
N ASP A 97 -12.43 3.09 -30.08
CA ASP A 97 -12.17 3.89 -28.88
C ASP A 97 -13.47 4.03 -28.07
N ILE A 98 -13.44 3.61 -26.81
CA ILE A 98 -14.53 3.83 -25.88
C ILE A 98 -14.32 5.20 -25.25
N SER A 99 -15.36 6.04 -25.27
CA SER A 99 -15.30 7.42 -24.76
C SER A 99 -14.66 7.49 -23.37
N PRO A 100 -13.76 8.47 -23.14
CA PRO A 100 -13.04 8.58 -21.88
C PRO A 100 -13.99 8.68 -20.70
N TRP A 101 -13.63 8.02 -19.62
CA TRP A 101 -14.21 8.23 -18.31
C TRP A 101 -13.34 9.19 -17.52
N ILE A 102 -13.98 9.94 -16.63
CA ILE A 102 -13.30 10.71 -15.60
C ILE A 102 -13.21 9.81 -14.37
N GLU A 103 -12.06 9.82 -13.74
CA GLU A 103 -11.81 9.14 -12.47
C GLU A 103 -11.37 10.16 -11.42
N LYS A 104 -12.02 10.10 -10.25
CA LYS A 104 -11.61 10.82 -9.04
C LYS A 104 -11.30 9.81 -7.95
N VAL A 105 -10.15 9.97 -7.31
CA VAL A 105 -9.70 9.09 -6.23
C VAL A 105 -9.35 9.92 -5.02
N TRP A 106 -9.96 9.63 -3.88
CA TRP A 106 -9.56 10.20 -2.59
C TRP A 106 -8.78 9.16 -1.82
N ILE A 107 -7.69 9.59 -1.19
CA ILE A 107 -6.95 8.79 -0.22
C ILE A 107 -6.87 9.63 1.06
N LYS A 108 -7.31 9.05 2.17
CA LYS A 108 -7.50 9.75 3.44
C LYS A 108 -6.92 8.96 4.60
N SER A 109 -6.35 9.66 5.56
CA SER A 109 -5.95 9.17 6.87
C SER A 109 -7.08 9.52 7.84
N VAL A 110 -7.77 8.52 8.40
CA VAL A 110 -9.07 8.71 9.09
C VAL A 110 -9.14 8.09 10.49
N GLY A 111 -7.98 7.91 11.12
CA GLY A 111 -7.86 7.46 12.50
C GLY A 111 -6.63 6.60 12.73
N SER A 112 -6.23 6.46 14.00
CA SER A 112 -5.18 5.55 14.45
C SER A 112 -5.69 4.67 15.58
N GLU A 113 -5.20 3.43 15.65
CA GLU A 113 -5.45 2.56 16.79
C GLU A 113 -4.32 1.54 16.97
N MET A 114 -4.20 1.00 18.18
CA MET A 114 -3.34 -0.15 18.45
C MET A 114 -4.13 -1.43 18.14
N ALA A 115 -3.55 -2.35 17.38
CA ALA A 115 -4.17 -3.64 17.10
C ALA A 115 -3.16 -4.77 17.02
N GLU A 116 -3.62 -6.00 17.22
CA GLU A 116 -2.78 -7.18 17.07
C GLU A 116 -2.48 -7.43 15.58
N TYR A 117 -1.19 -7.52 15.25
CA TYR A 117 -0.72 -7.90 13.93
C TYR A 117 0.47 -8.83 14.09
N ARG A 118 0.36 -10.05 13.54
CA ARG A 118 1.38 -11.10 13.65
C ARG A 118 1.77 -11.44 15.10
N GLY A 119 0.78 -11.42 16.01
CA GLY A 119 0.97 -11.76 17.42
C GLY A 119 1.52 -10.64 18.29
N GLU A 120 1.73 -9.44 17.74
CA GLU A 120 2.21 -8.27 18.47
C GLU A 120 1.22 -7.13 18.40
N MET A 121 1.08 -6.37 19.48
CA MET A 121 0.32 -5.12 19.49
C MET A 121 1.14 -4.04 18.77
N THR A 122 0.66 -3.59 17.62
CA THR A 122 1.34 -2.59 16.79
C THR A 122 0.47 -1.37 16.53
N ALA A 123 1.11 -0.24 16.23
CA ALA A 123 0.43 0.97 15.80
C ALA A 123 -0.11 0.76 14.37
N CYS A 124 -1.39 1.07 14.20
CA CYS A 124 -2.09 0.92 12.94
C CYS A 124 -2.79 2.23 12.54
N ARG A 125 -2.97 2.39 11.23
CA ARG A 125 -3.59 3.55 10.61
C ARG A 125 -4.81 3.16 9.79
N TRP A 126 -5.91 3.88 9.99
CA TRP A 126 -7.07 3.80 9.11
C TRP A 126 -6.84 4.62 7.85
N ILE A 127 -6.85 3.93 6.71
CA ILE A 127 -6.82 4.54 5.39
C ILE A 127 -8.17 4.34 4.72
N GLU A 128 -8.74 5.43 4.20
CA GLU A 128 -9.94 5.38 3.37
C GLU A 128 -9.59 5.75 1.93
N ILE A 129 -10.02 4.92 0.99
CA ILE A 129 -9.83 5.09 -0.45
C ILE A 129 -11.21 5.11 -1.09
N LYS A 130 -11.59 6.24 -1.66
CA LYS A 130 -12.83 6.39 -2.43
C LYS A 130 -12.50 6.57 -3.90
N ILE A 131 -13.24 5.88 -4.75
CA ILE A 131 -13.06 5.89 -6.20
C ILE A 131 -14.41 6.19 -6.84
N ASP A 132 -14.47 7.30 -7.57
CA ASP A 132 -15.58 7.69 -8.43
C ASP A 132 -15.11 7.61 -9.88
N ARG A 133 -15.64 6.65 -10.64
CA ARG A 133 -15.38 6.51 -12.07
C ARG A 133 -16.68 6.64 -12.83
N GLY A 134 -16.72 7.52 -13.82
CA GLY A 134 -17.95 7.80 -14.56
C GLY A 134 -17.74 8.67 -15.77
N ARG A 135 -18.84 9.01 -16.45
CA ARG A 135 -18.83 9.98 -17.55
C ARG A 135 -19.19 11.35 -17.03
N GLU A 136 -18.64 12.39 -17.64
CA GLU A 136 -19.08 13.74 -17.35
C GLU A 136 -20.50 13.95 -17.89
N LYS A 137 -21.38 14.47 -17.03
CA LYS A 137 -22.73 14.87 -17.38
C LYS A 137 -23.10 16.08 -16.54
N ASP A 138 -23.42 17.19 -17.19
CA ASP A 138 -23.80 18.46 -16.54
C ASP A 138 -22.76 18.92 -15.48
N GLY A 139 -21.47 18.76 -15.78
CA GLY A 139 -20.36 19.12 -14.89
C GLY A 139 -20.15 18.18 -13.69
N ASN A 140 -20.92 17.08 -13.59
CA ASN A 140 -20.79 16.07 -12.55
C ASN A 140 -20.33 14.73 -13.14
N ILE A 141 -19.72 13.88 -12.30
CA ILE A 141 -19.39 12.50 -12.69
C ILE A 141 -20.62 11.63 -12.46
N ASP A 142 -21.19 11.13 -13.55
CA ASP A 142 -22.20 10.07 -13.51
C ASP A 142 -21.50 8.71 -13.41
N THR A 143 -21.45 8.17 -12.19
CA THR A 143 -20.85 6.86 -11.85
C THR A 143 -21.74 5.67 -12.24
N GLY A 144 -22.92 5.92 -12.84
CA GLY A 144 -23.84 4.89 -13.28
C GLY A 144 -24.36 4.01 -12.13
N LEU A 145 -24.73 2.77 -12.48
CA LEU A 145 -25.36 1.83 -11.55
C LEU A 145 -24.42 1.31 -10.45
N THR A 146 -23.11 1.26 -10.72
CA THR A 146 -22.11 0.77 -9.76
C THR A 146 -21.87 1.77 -8.64
N GLY A 147 -21.95 3.07 -8.95
CA GLY A 147 -21.71 4.14 -7.98
C GLY A 147 -20.24 4.23 -7.55
N SER A 148 -20.01 4.93 -6.43
CA SER A 148 -18.70 5.06 -5.79
C SER A 148 -18.24 3.75 -5.15
N GLU A 149 -16.95 3.45 -5.23
CA GLU A 149 -16.32 2.38 -4.45
C GLU A 149 -15.53 2.98 -3.29
N ILE A 150 -15.78 2.53 -2.06
CA ILE A 150 -15.07 3.00 -0.87
C ILE A 150 -14.45 1.80 -0.14
N TYR A 151 -13.16 1.87 0.13
CA TYR A 151 -12.40 0.93 0.94
C TYR A 151 -11.92 1.66 2.19
N LYS A 152 -12.24 1.15 3.39
CA LYS A 152 -11.71 1.65 4.65
C LYS A 152 -10.95 0.53 5.33
N VAL A 153 -9.65 0.70 5.50
CA VAL A 153 -8.73 -0.36 5.89
C VAL A 153 -7.82 0.07 7.03
N LEU A 154 -7.68 -0.80 8.02
CA LEU A 154 -6.70 -0.65 9.08
C LEU A 154 -5.42 -1.39 8.67
N ILE A 155 -4.34 -0.63 8.49
CA ILE A 155 -3.04 -1.15 8.09
C ILE A 155 -2.00 -0.94 9.20
N PRO A 156 -1.09 -1.88 9.46
CA PRO A 156 0.02 -1.67 10.37
C PRO A 156 0.95 -0.57 9.82
N GLU A 157 1.30 0.43 10.62
CA GLU A 157 2.16 1.53 10.15
C GLU A 157 3.53 1.01 9.69
N SER A 158 4.04 -0.03 10.35
CA SER A 158 5.30 -0.71 9.99
C SER A 158 5.29 -1.43 8.64
N SER A 159 4.11 -1.65 8.04
CA SER A 159 3.98 -2.27 6.73
C SER A 159 4.17 -1.29 5.56
N VAL A 160 4.12 0.02 5.83
CA VAL A 160 4.37 1.07 4.85
C VAL A 160 5.87 1.37 4.84
N ILE A 161 6.62 0.63 4.01
CA ILE A 161 8.09 0.66 4.03
C ILE A 161 8.69 1.61 3.00
N ALA A 162 9.93 2.06 3.21
CA ALA A 162 10.75 2.88 2.31
C ALA A 162 11.31 2.14 1.08
N SER A 163 10.57 1.22 0.46
CA SER A 163 11.08 0.39 -0.63
C SER A 163 9.99 -0.20 -1.53
N ASN A 164 10.38 -0.43 -2.79
CA ASN A 164 9.58 -1.15 -3.78
C ASN A 164 9.46 -2.66 -3.47
N VAL A 165 10.38 -3.17 -2.67
CA VAL A 165 10.41 -4.58 -2.28
C VAL A 165 10.57 -4.71 -0.78
N ASP A 166 10.02 -5.77 -0.22
CA ASP A 166 10.24 -6.14 1.17
C ASP A 166 11.68 -6.65 1.42
N GLN A 167 11.94 -7.07 2.65
CA GLN A 167 13.24 -7.63 3.05
C GLN A 167 13.64 -8.86 2.23
N ASN A 168 12.68 -9.58 1.65
CA ASN A 168 12.88 -10.78 0.83
C ASN A 168 12.95 -10.46 -0.67
N LYS A 169 13.02 -9.18 -1.06
CA LYS A 169 12.99 -8.72 -2.47
C LYS A 169 11.68 -9.05 -3.19
N VAL A 170 10.59 -9.26 -2.45
CA VAL A 170 9.25 -9.44 -3.00
C VAL A 170 8.62 -8.07 -3.21
N PRO A 171 8.04 -7.77 -4.39
CA PRO A 171 7.34 -6.50 -4.63
C PRO A 171 6.23 -6.29 -3.60
N VAL A 172 6.16 -5.08 -3.04
CA VAL A 172 5.11 -4.69 -2.10
C VAL A 172 3.81 -4.50 -2.88
N SER A 173 3.14 -5.61 -3.17
CA SER A 173 1.99 -5.66 -4.08
C SER A 173 0.64 -5.51 -3.38
N PHE A 174 0.64 -5.35 -2.07
CA PHE A 174 -0.56 -5.33 -1.26
C PHE A 174 -0.31 -4.56 0.04
N LEU A 175 -1.38 -3.95 0.56
CA LEU A 175 -1.38 -3.35 1.90
C LEU A 175 -1.90 -4.40 2.89
N PRO A 176 -1.09 -4.89 3.84
CA PRO A 176 -1.55 -5.84 4.85
C PRO A 176 -2.72 -5.27 5.66
N LEU A 177 -3.74 -6.09 5.87
CA LEU A 177 -4.95 -5.71 6.59
C LEU A 177 -4.99 -6.35 7.97
N VAL A 178 -5.29 -5.53 8.98
CA VAL A 178 -5.75 -6.02 10.28
C VAL A 178 -7.27 -6.14 10.28
N LYS A 179 -7.96 -5.14 9.72
CA LYS A 179 -9.40 -5.14 9.45
C LYS A 179 -9.70 -4.22 8.27
N GLY A 180 -10.82 -4.44 7.59
CA GLY A 180 -11.20 -3.57 6.49
C GLY A 180 -12.66 -3.74 6.10
N TYR A 181 -13.16 -2.75 5.37
CA TYR A 181 -14.53 -2.69 4.88
C TYR A 181 -14.55 -2.15 3.46
N ARG A 182 -15.49 -2.66 2.67
CA ARG A 182 -15.77 -2.21 1.31
C ARG A 182 -17.24 -1.82 1.18
N LYS A 183 -17.51 -0.70 0.53
CA LYS A 183 -18.84 -0.26 0.11
C LYS A 183 -18.82 0.01 -1.40
N VAL A 184 -19.89 -0.42 -2.09
CA VAL A 184 -20.09 -0.17 -3.51
C VAL A 184 -21.45 0.49 -3.70
N GLY A 185 -21.45 1.68 -4.28
CA GLY A 185 -22.63 2.49 -4.52
C GLY A 185 -23.43 2.72 -3.23
N LYS A 186 -24.70 2.35 -3.26
CA LYS A 186 -25.65 2.51 -2.14
C LYS A 186 -25.76 1.28 -1.23
N ALA A 187 -24.98 0.23 -1.49
CA ALA A 187 -25.00 -0.97 -0.65
C ALA A 187 -24.46 -0.68 0.76
N ASP A 188 -24.80 -1.53 1.72
CA ASP A 188 -24.21 -1.47 3.06
C ASP A 188 -22.72 -1.85 3.02
N PRO A 189 -21.89 -1.26 3.90
CA PRO A 189 -20.49 -1.66 4.04
C PRO A 189 -20.37 -3.14 4.39
N LYS A 190 -19.50 -3.86 3.69
CA LYS A 190 -19.19 -5.28 3.95
C LYS A 190 -17.76 -5.41 4.47
N PRO A 191 -17.50 -6.28 5.45
CA PRO A 191 -16.14 -6.55 5.89
C PRO A 191 -15.33 -7.17 4.75
N LEU A 192 -14.05 -6.79 4.67
CA LEU A 192 -13.06 -7.46 3.84
C LEU A 192 -12.56 -8.69 4.59
N THR A 193 -12.60 -9.85 3.93
CA THR A 193 -12.13 -11.12 4.50
C THR A 193 -10.70 -11.44 4.10
N GLU A 194 -10.17 -10.70 3.13
CA GLU A 194 -8.83 -10.86 2.61
C GLU A 194 -7.78 -10.31 3.60
N PRO A 195 -6.62 -10.97 3.74
CA PRO A 195 -5.57 -10.53 4.66
C PRO A 195 -4.80 -9.30 4.16
N ALA A 196 -5.04 -8.86 2.92
CA ALA A 196 -4.36 -7.74 2.32
C ALA A 196 -5.25 -7.05 1.27
N LEU A 197 -5.16 -5.72 1.17
CA LEU A 197 -5.85 -4.95 0.15
C LEU A 197 -4.98 -4.90 -1.11
N GLN A 198 -5.56 -5.31 -2.23
CA GLN A 198 -4.97 -5.20 -3.55
C GLN A 198 -5.77 -4.19 -4.39
N LEU A 199 -5.23 -2.97 -4.54
CA LEU A 199 -5.87 -1.91 -5.31
C LEU A 199 -5.75 -2.10 -6.81
N TYR A 200 -4.66 -2.71 -7.29
CA TYR A 200 -4.51 -3.04 -8.70
C TYR A 200 -4.95 -4.50 -8.96
N PRO A 201 -5.73 -4.81 -10.00
CA PRO A 201 -6.23 -3.90 -11.04
C PRO A 201 -7.62 -3.31 -10.73
N LEU A 202 -8.21 -3.62 -9.58
CA LEU A 202 -9.65 -3.40 -9.35
C LEU A 202 -10.03 -1.93 -9.11
N GLY A 203 -9.22 -1.21 -8.34
CA GLY A 203 -9.44 0.20 -8.01
C GLY A 203 -8.56 1.14 -8.82
N ILE A 204 -7.25 1.08 -8.59
CA ILE A 204 -6.27 2.01 -9.16
C ILE A 204 -5.34 1.26 -10.11
N LEU A 205 -5.28 1.71 -11.35
CA LEU A 205 -4.53 1.06 -12.41
C LEU A 205 -3.05 1.48 -12.42
N VAL A 206 -2.35 1.26 -11.31
CA VAL A 206 -0.88 1.38 -11.20
C VAL A 206 -0.34 0.04 -10.71
N GLY A 207 0.56 -0.53 -11.50
CA GLY A 207 1.08 -1.87 -11.26
C GLY A 207 2.06 -1.92 -10.08
N TYR A 208 2.39 -3.14 -9.68
CA TYR A 208 3.42 -3.41 -8.69
C TYR A 208 4.71 -3.82 -9.42
N TYR A 209 5.78 -3.06 -9.21
CA TYR A 209 7.02 -3.23 -9.95
C TYR A 209 8.14 -3.66 -9.02
N ARG A 210 8.79 -4.78 -9.31
CA ARG A 210 9.99 -5.18 -8.54
C ARG A 210 11.07 -4.11 -8.63
N GLU A 211 11.23 -3.53 -9.82
CA GLU A 211 12.20 -2.50 -10.12
C GLU A 211 11.50 -1.31 -10.76
N LEU A 212 11.77 -0.13 -10.23
CA LEU A 212 11.40 1.13 -10.84
C LEU A 212 12.69 1.83 -11.26
N LYS A 213 12.77 2.20 -12.54
CA LYS A 213 13.87 2.99 -13.07
C LYS A 213 13.61 4.46 -12.75
N VAL A 214 14.56 5.12 -12.10
CA VAL A 214 14.55 6.59 -12.01
C VAL A 214 14.82 7.15 -13.40
N VAL A 215 13.86 7.87 -13.93
CA VAL A 215 13.97 8.59 -15.21
C VAL A 215 14.53 9.97 -14.97
N GLU A 216 13.98 10.65 -13.97
CA GLU A 216 14.42 11.97 -13.52
C GLU A 216 14.35 12.02 -12.01
N ALA A 217 15.40 12.56 -11.37
CA ALA A 217 15.48 12.59 -9.91
C ALA A 217 14.66 13.73 -9.32
N SER A 218 14.48 14.82 -10.07
CA SER A 218 13.69 15.98 -9.66
C SER A 218 13.08 16.67 -10.88
N ILE A 219 11.75 16.62 -10.98
CA ILE A 219 10.96 17.28 -12.02
C ILE A 219 9.68 17.87 -11.42
N ASP A 220 9.17 18.95 -11.99
CA ASP A 220 7.81 19.44 -11.68
C ASP A 220 6.78 18.38 -12.16
N PRO A 221 5.94 17.82 -11.27
CA PRO A 221 4.92 16.85 -11.67
C PRO A 221 3.72 17.46 -12.41
N GLU A 222 3.66 18.79 -12.54
CA GLU A 222 2.62 19.55 -13.24
C GLU A 222 1.21 19.34 -12.67
N VAL A 223 1.12 19.29 -11.34
CA VAL A 223 -0.14 19.06 -10.60
C VAL A 223 -0.89 20.36 -10.26
N GLY A 224 -0.19 21.51 -10.31
CA GLY A 224 -0.79 22.82 -10.03
C GLY A 224 -1.09 23.07 -8.54
N ILE A 225 -0.50 22.29 -7.63
CA ILE A 225 -0.56 22.49 -6.18
C ILE A 225 0.70 23.25 -5.78
N GLU A 226 0.56 24.44 -5.17
CA GLU A 226 1.69 25.34 -4.94
C GLU A 226 2.82 24.69 -4.12
N ALA A 227 2.47 23.91 -3.09
CA ALA A 227 3.43 23.22 -2.23
C ALA A 227 4.23 22.11 -2.95
N VAL A 228 3.75 21.61 -4.09
CA VAL A 228 4.34 20.47 -4.79
C VAL A 228 5.17 20.98 -5.95
N LYS A 229 6.47 21.18 -5.72
CA LYS A 229 7.39 21.73 -6.73
C LYS A 229 8.25 20.67 -7.41
N GLN A 230 8.50 19.56 -6.73
CA GLN A 230 9.43 18.54 -7.20
C GLN A 230 8.90 17.15 -6.92
N ALA A 231 9.15 16.25 -7.87
CA ALA A 231 8.88 14.83 -7.76
C ALA A 231 10.00 14.03 -8.42
N GLN A 232 10.24 12.83 -7.91
CA GLN A 232 11.05 11.83 -8.57
C GLN A 232 10.19 11.09 -9.59
N GLN A 233 10.61 11.09 -10.85
CA GLN A 233 9.94 10.38 -11.93
C GLN A 233 10.49 8.96 -12.05
N LEU A 234 9.60 7.99 -11.92
CA LEU A 234 9.89 6.57 -11.91
C LEU A 234 9.14 5.88 -13.03
N GLN A 235 9.79 4.93 -13.72
CA GLN A 235 9.16 4.09 -14.73
C GLN A 235 9.24 2.62 -14.34
N GLY A 236 8.13 1.91 -14.53
CA GLY A 236 8.02 0.48 -14.32
C GLY A 236 7.35 -0.20 -15.50
N GLN A 237 7.79 -1.43 -15.79
CA GLN A 237 7.14 -2.30 -16.76
C GLN A 237 7.00 -3.70 -16.18
N ILE A 238 5.85 -4.33 -16.41
CA ILE A 238 5.60 -5.74 -16.12
C ILE A 238 4.93 -6.38 -17.33
N SER A 239 5.33 -7.60 -17.65
CA SER A 239 4.71 -8.42 -18.69
C SER A 239 4.32 -9.77 -18.10
N ILE A 240 3.04 -10.12 -18.23
CA ILE A 240 2.50 -11.41 -17.81
C ILE A 240 2.10 -12.15 -19.09
N GLU A 241 2.84 -13.21 -19.40
CA GLU A 241 2.63 -14.02 -20.60
C GLU A 241 2.02 -15.39 -20.23
N ARG A 242 1.00 -15.79 -20.98
CA ARG A 242 0.43 -17.14 -21.03
C ARG A 242 0.58 -17.67 -22.46
N THR A 243 0.28 -18.95 -22.68
CA THR A 243 0.42 -19.60 -23.99
C THR A 243 -0.28 -18.85 -25.15
N THR A 244 -1.43 -18.22 -24.89
CA THR A 244 -2.25 -17.56 -25.91
C THR A 244 -2.61 -16.10 -25.58
N SER A 245 -2.13 -15.58 -24.45
CA SER A 245 -2.39 -14.17 -24.08
C SER A 245 -1.19 -13.54 -23.38
N ARG A 246 -0.93 -12.27 -23.65
CA ARG A 246 0.09 -11.48 -22.96
C ARG A 246 -0.53 -10.17 -22.47
N THR A 247 -0.17 -9.74 -21.28
CA THR A 247 -0.54 -8.43 -20.75
C THR A 247 0.73 -7.69 -20.41
N VAL A 248 0.95 -6.58 -21.11
CA VAL A 248 2.05 -5.65 -20.85
C VAL A 248 1.49 -4.43 -20.15
N GLN A 249 2.07 -4.07 -19.01
CA GLN A 249 1.74 -2.85 -18.31
C GLN A 249 2.98 -1.99 -18.12
N GLU A 250 2.88 -0.75 -18.57
CA GLU A 250 3.88 0.30 -18.39
C GLU A 250 3.28 1.36 -17.47
N SER A 251 4.05 1.90 -16.54
CA SER A 251 3.59 3.02 -15.72
C SER A 251 4.71 4.01 -15.47
N THR A 252 4.31 5.28 -15.39
CA THR A 252 5.16 6.36 -14.89
C THR A 252 4.55 6.90 -13.60
N ILE A 253 5.36 7.04 -12.57
CA ILE A 253 4.94 7.51 -11.24
C ILE A 253 5.81 8.70 -10.86
N TRP A 254 5.18 9.78 -10.42
CA TRP A 254 5.84 10.96 -9.88
C TRP A 254 5.66 10.95 -8.37
N LYS A 255 6.71 10.54 -7.64
CA LYS A 255 6.70 10.51 -6.18
C LYS A 255 7.17 11.84 -5.63
N SER A 256 6.42 12.42 -4.70
CA SER A 256 6.78 13.70 -4.06
C SER A 256 6.46 13.62 -2.57
N PRO A 257 7.42 13.96 -1.68
CA PRO A 257 7.17 13.98 -0.24
C PRO A 257 6.16 15.05 0.17
N ASP A 258 5.97 16.08 -0.67
CA ASP A 258 5.09 17.22 -0.44
C ASP A 258 3.60 16.89 -0.65
N VAL A 259 3.30 15.72 -1.22
CA VAL A 259 1.92 15.23 -1.40
C VAL A 259 1.60 14.23 -0.29
N PRO A 260 0.43 14.33 0.37
CA PRO A 260 -0.05 13.28 1.24
C PRO A 260 0.01 11.92 0.54
N PHE A 261 0.47 10.89 1.26
CA PHE A 261 0.70 9.55 0.71
C PHE A 261 1.79 9.44 -0.37
N GLY A 262 2.46 10.53 -0.75
CA GLY A 262 3.77 10.48 -1.41
C GLY A 262 3.74 10.33 -2.93
N VAL A 263 2.57 10.43 -3.57
CA VAL A 263 2.42 10.37 -5.03
C VAL A 263 1.72 11.63 -5.53
N ALA A 264 2.35 12.34 -6.46
CA ALA A 264 1.79 13.54 -7.08
C ALA A 264 1.01 13.22 -8.36
N ARG A 265 1.49 12.27 -9.16
CA ARG A 265 0.92 11.92 -10.45
C ARG A 265 1.28 10.49 -10.79
N TRP A 266 0.41 9.83 -11.56
CA TRP A 266 0.79 8.60 -12.24
C TRP A 266 0.10 8.51 -13.60
N SER A 267 0.73 7.74 -14.49
CA SER A 267 0.11 7.26 -15.70
C SER A 267 0.39 5.77 -15.86
N ALA A 268 -0.54 5.06 -16.46
CA ALA A 268 -0.32 3.68 -16.85
C ALA A 268 -0.92 3.39 -18.21
N LYS A 269 -0.24 2.50 -18.94
CA LYS A 269 -0.70 1.91 -20.18
C LYS A 269 -0.73 0.40 -19.99
N ILE A 270 -1.89 -0.21 -20.21
CA ILE A 270 -2.08 -1.66 -20.14
C ILE A 270 -2.49 -2.14 -21.53
N THR A 271 -1.65 -2.96 -22.14
CA THR A 271 -1.91 -3.57 -23.44
C THR A 271 -2.18 -5.06 -23.22
N ARG A 272 -3.34 -5.53 -23.68
CA ARG A 272 -3.63 -6.96 -23.75
C ARG A 272 -3.44 -7.41 -25.19
N GLU A 273 -2.72 -8.51 -25.34
CA GLU A 273 -2.42 -9.12 -26.62
C GLU A 273 -2.83 -10.60 -26.58
N VAL A 274 -3.19 -11.13 -27.73
CA VAL A 274 -3.51 -12.56 -27.90
C VAL A 274 -2.80 -13.09 -29.13
N LYS A 275 -2.66 -14.40 -29.18
CA LYS A 275 -2.24 -15.15 -30.37
C LYS A 275 -2.95 -16.48 -30.40
N ASP A 276 -2.98 -17.10 -31.57
CA ASP A 276 -3.49 -18.46 -31.67
C ASP A 276 -2.55 -19.47 -31.01
N ALA A 277 -3.12 -20.59 -30.55
CA ALA A 277 -2.37 -21.63 -29.84
C ALA A 277 -1.27 -22.27 -30.71
N GLN A 278 -1.45 -22.28 -32.04
CA GLN A 278 -0.51 -22.85 -33.01
C GLN A 278 0.48 -21.82 -33.58
N GLU A 279 0.26 -20.53 -33.32
CA GLU A 279 1.16 -19.47 -33.80
C GLU A 279 2.47 -19.44 -33.00
N ALA A 280 3.51 -18.87 -33.63
CA ALA A 280 4.81 -18.67 -33.02
C ALA A 280 4.73 -17.89 -31.70
N ARG A 281 5.75 -18.03 -30.85
CA ARG A 281 5.73 -17.44 -29.50
C ARG A 281 5.63 -15.91 -29.51
N ASP A 282 6.18 -15.27 -30.52
CA ASP A 282 6.25 -13.82 -30.70
C ASP A 282 5.07 -13.23 -31.50
N ALA A 283 4.15 -14.05 -32.00
CA ALA A 283 3.04 -13.64 -32.85
C ALA A 283 1.87 -12.93 -32.14
N PHE A 284 2.08 -12.43 -30.92
CA PHE A 284 1.07 -11.71 -30.15
C PHE A 284 0.63 -10.43 -30.85
N LYS A 285 -0.70 -10.25 -30.97
CA LYS A 285 -1.33 -9.05 -31.53
C LYS A 285 -2.16 -8.36 -30.45
N PRO A 286 -2.13 -7.02 -30.37
CA PRO A 286 -2.93 -6.28 -29.39
C PRO A 286 -4.42 -6.42 -29.69
N VAL A 287 -5.21 -6.62 -28.63
CA VAL A 287 -6.67 -6.72 -28.68
C VAL A 287 -7.37 -5.69 -27.80
N SER A 288 -6.67 -5.13 -26.81
CA SER A 288 -7.17 -4.00 -26.06
C SER A 288 -6.04 -3.16 -25.49
N GLU A 289 -6.30 -1.87 -25.37
CA GLU A 289 -5.41 -0.91 -24.73
C GLU A 289 -6.22 -0.13 -23.70
N VAL A 290 -5.64 0.07 -22.52
CA VAL A 290 -6.18 0.93 -21.47
C VAL A 290 -5.12 1.94 -21.11
N THR A 291 -5.47 3.22 -21.12
CA THR A 291 -4.59 4.29 -20.66
C THR A 291 -5.26 5.05 -19.51
N ILE A 292 -4.51 5.28 -18.45
CA ILE A 292 -4.92 6.09 -17.31
C ILE A 292 -3.88 7.18 -17.07
N GLU A 293 -4.36 8.38 -16.76
CA GLU A 293 -3.54 9.47 -16.24
C GLU A 293 -4.26 10.12 -15.08
N MET A 294 -3.59 10.23 -13.93
CA MET A 294 -4.15 10.79 -12.71
C MET A 294 -3.17 11.79 -12.11
N LYS A 295 -3.68 12.95 -11.69
CA LYS A 295 -2.91 14.02 -11.05
C LYS A 295 -3.53 14.38 -9.70
N ALA A 296 -2.70 14.62 -8.70
CA ALA A 296 -3.14 15.21 -7.45
C ALA A 296 -3.75 16.57 -7.79
N LYS A 297 -4.99 16.81 -7.36
CA LYS A 297 -5.69 18.04 -7.66
C LYS A 297 -5.87 18.93 -6.43
N GLU A 298 -6.14 18.30 -5.30
CA GLU A 298 -6.32 18.97 -4.02
C GLU A 298 -5.70 18.14 -2.90
N THR A 299 -5.21 18.83 -1.88
CA THR A 299 -4.73 18.24 -0.64
C THR A 299 -5.28 19.04 0.52
N GLY A 300 -5.39 18.40 1.68
CA GLY A 300 -5.83 19.10 2.88
C GLY A 300 -5.50 18.35 4.15
N THR A 301 -5.56 19.09 5.24
CA THR A 301 -5.50 18.61 6.61
C THR A 301 -6.79 19.00 7.29
N GLU A 302 -7.42 18.04 7.98
CA GLU A 302 -8.66 18.27 8.72
C GLU A 302 -9.84 18.66 7.80
N GLY A 303 -11.01 18.94 8.39
CA GLY A 303 -12.23 19.29 7.64
C GLY A 303 -13.11 18.11 7.22
N ALA A 304 -14.18 18.38 6.47
CA ALA A 304 -15.16 17.37 6.08
C ALA A 304 -14.57 16.30 5.15
N GLU A 305 -13.69 16.69 4.23
CA GLU A 305 -13.01 15.78 3.30
C GLU A 305 -12.03 14.83 4.00
N GLY A 306 -11.46 15.23 5.14
CA GLY A 306 -10.59 14.41 5.97
C GLY A 306 -11.34 13.43 6.89
N LYS A 307 -12.66 13.48 6.94
CA LYS A 307 -13.47 12.54 7.72
C LYS A 307 -13.82 11.31 6.90
N SER A 308 -13.97 10.19 7.59
CA SER A 308 -14.41 8.94 6.99
C SER A 308 -15.84 9.07 6.45
N GLU A 309 -16.04 8.68 5.18
CA GLU A 309 -17.35 8.55 4.55
C GLU A 309 -18.02 7.19 4.87
N LEU A 310 -17.29 6.29 5.53
CA LEU A 310 -17.79 5.02 6.03
C LEU A 310 -17.98 5.05 7.55
N THR A 311 -19.24 5.22 7.96
CA THR A 311 -19.69 4.80 9.29
C THR A 311 -19.74 3.28 9.30
N VAL A 312 -18.79 2.68 9.99
CA VAL A 312 -18.74 1.24 10.24
C VAL A 312 -19.39 0.95 11.58
N PRO A 313 -20.13 -0.16 11.71
CA PRO A 313 -20.73 -0.57 12.97
C PRO A 313 -19.68 -0.85 14.06
#